data_AF-A0A924SAH7-F1
#
_entry.id   AF-A0A924SAH7-F1
#
_cell.length_a   1.000
_cell.length_b   1.000
_cell.length_c   1.000
_cell.angle_alpha   90.00
_cell.angle_beta   90.00
_cell.angle_gamma   90.00
#
_symmetry.space_group_name_H-M   'P 1'
#
loop_
_entity.id
_entity.type
_entity.pdbx_description
1 polymer ?
#
loop_
_entity_poly.entity_id
_entity_poly.type
_entity_poly.pdbx_seq_one_letter_code
_entity_poly.pdbx_strand_id
1 'polypeptide(L)'
;MNVTRSAALLLAATLVLGVLLGVLGAGALRPRFERGRPPMGPPNPGREGRPGAFAEHMEAAIAPMDSAQRSAVRLVIERTAARNRMLIEQLNQTLPASVDSMRVELAPMLREDQRERLEQAVARLPAVRGPGGAGGRGPPGERPPP
;
A
#
# COMPACT_ATOMS: atom_id res chain seq x y z
N MET A 1 -33.25 9.94 15.28
CA MET A 1 -31.81 10.27 15.29
C MET A 1 -31.02 9.37 14.31
N ASN A 2 -31.35 9.37 13.00
CA ASN A 2 -30.71 8.46 12.02
C ASN A 2 -29.82 9.16 10.99
N VAL A 3 -29.80 10.50 10.95
CA VAL A 3 -29.09 11.27 9.91
C VAL A 3 -27.57 11.22 10.07
N THR A 4 -27.07 11.13 11.31
CA THR A 4 -25.64 11.04 11.63
C THR A 4 -25.00 9.71 11.20
N ARG A 5 -25.74 8.59 11.30
CA ARG A 5 -25.27 7.28 10.81
C ARG A 5 -25.16 7.26 9.29
N SER A 6 -26.12 7.86 8.58
CA SER A 6 -26.09 7.94 7.12
C SER A 6 -24.95 8.82 6.60
N ALA A 7 -24.65 9.93 7.29
CA ALA A 7 -23.53 10.80 6.94
C ALA A 7 -22.17 10.12 7.14
N ALA A 8 -22.01 9.37 8.24
CA ALA A 8 -20.79 8.60 8.50
C ALA A 8 -20.57 7.49 7.45
N LEU A 9 -21.65 6.80 7.04
CA LEU A 9 -21.59 5.78 5.99
C LEU A 9 -21.25 6.36 4.62
N LEU A 10 -21.79 7.55 4.28
CA LEU A 10 -21.45 8.24 3.03
C LEU A 10 -20.00 8.70 2.99
N LEU A 11 -19.46 9.19 4.11
CA LEU A 11 -18.04 9.56 4.24
C LEU A 11 -17.12 8.34 4.14
N ALA A 12 -17.47 7.23 4.78
CA ALA A 12 -16.71 5.99 4.69
C ALA A 12 -16.72 5.43 3.26
N ALA A 13 -17.86 5.44 2.58
CA ALA A 13 -17.98 4.96 1.19
C ALA A 13 -17.16 5.81 0.22
N THR A 14 -17.21 7.14 0.34
CA THR A 14 -16.43 8.06 -0.51
C THR A 14 -14.93 7.97 -0.24
N LEU A 15 -14.53 7.75 1.01
CA LEU A 15 -13.13 7.48 1.36
C LEU A 15 -12.62 6.19 0.73
N VAL A 16 -13.38 5.09 0.85
CA VAL A 16 -13.04 3.80 0.23
C VAL A 16 -12.95 3.94 -1.29
N LEU A 17 -13.89 4.66 -1.91
CA LEU A 17 -13.86 4.91 -3.35
C LEU A 17 -12.62 5.72 -3.77
N GLY A 18 -12.24 6.74 -3.00
CA GLY A 18 -11.04 7.53 -3.22
C GLY A 18 -9.76 6.71 -3.09
N VAL A 19 -9.68 5.81 -2.11
CA VAL A 19 -8.55 4.89 -1.92
C VAL A 19 -8.46 3.88 -3.06
N LEU A 20 -9.58 3.29 -3.47
CA LEU A 20 -9.64 2.36 -4.60
C LEU A 20 -9.22 3.03 -5.91
N LEU A 21 -9.68 4.26 -6.16
CA LEU A 21 -9.29 5.05 -7.34
C LEU A 21 -7.80 5.44 -7.30
N GLY A 22 -7.26 5.76 -6.12
CA GLY A 22 -5.83 6.05 -5.96
C GLY A 22 -4.94 4.83 -6.22
N VAL A 23 -5.35 3.65 -5.75
CA VAL A 23 -4.62 2.39 -5.95
C VAL A 23 -4.71 1.90 -7.40
N LEU A 24 -5.88 2.04 -8.05
CA LEU A 24 -6.08 1.66 -9.45
C LEU A 24 -5.44 2.66 -10.44
N GLY A 25 -5.47 3.96 -10.12
CA GLY A 25 -4.87 5.01 -10.94
C GLY A 25 -3.34 4.90 -11.06
N ALA A 26 -2.68 4.43 -9.99
CA ALA A 26 -1.23 4.18 -9.99
C ALA A 26 -0.81 2.99 -10.89
N GLY A 27 -1.71 2.03 -11.13
CA GLY A 27 -1.44 0.86 -11.97
C GLY A 27 -1.81 1.04 -13.45
N ALA A 28 -2.85 1.81 -13.75
CA ALA A 28 -3.45 1.86 -15.10
C ALA A 28 -2.82 2.88 -16.07
N LEU A 29 -2.03 3.84 -15.60
CA LEU A 29 -1.41 4.88 -16.45
C LEU A 29 -0.02 4.50 -17.00
N ARG A 30 0.43 3.26 -16.80
CA ARG A 30 1.76 2.80 -17.23
C ARG A 30 2.01 2.73 -18.75
N PRO A 31 1.04 2.53 -19.68
CA PRO A 31 1.42 2.18 -21.05
C PRO A 31 1.46 3.33 -22.08
N ARG A 32 1.37 4.63 -21.71
CA ARG A 32 1.32 5.71 -22.73
C ARG A 32 2.50 6.68 -22.81
N PHE A 33 3.46 6.64 -21.89
CA PHE A 33 4.61 7.56 -21.90
C PHE A 33 5.96 6.92 -22.31
N GLU A 34 5.95 5.70 -22.86
CA GLU A 34 7.17 4.96 -23.26
C GLU A 34 7.51 5.10 -24.76
N ARG A 35 7.20 6.21 -25.42
CA ARG A 35 7.48 6.37 -26.86
C ARG A 35 8.78 7.12 -27.20
N GLY A 36 9.69 7.34 -26.25
CA GLY A 36 10.91 8.11 -26.53
C GLY A 36 12.11 7.96 -25.58
N ARG A 37 12.11 6.99 -24.66
CA ARG A 37 13.30 6.71 -23.83
C ARG A 37 13.91 5.36 -24.22
N PRO A 38 15.25 5.25 -24.29
CA PRO A 38 15.91 3.96 -24.59
C PRO A 38 15.48 2.91 -23.56
N PRO A 39 15.40 1.63 -23.95
CA PRO A 39 14.82 0.57 -23.13
C PRO A 39 15.58 0.46 -21.81
N MET A 40 14.95 0.97 -20.75
CA MET A 40 15.27 0.51 -19.40
C MET A 40 14.99 -0.98 -19.41
N GLY A 41 16.03 -1.77 -19.15
CA GLY A 41 15.94 -3.23 -19.07
C GLY A 41 14.86 -3.71 -18.11
N PRO A 42 14.61 -5.03 -18.06
CA PRO A 42 13.51 -5.62 -17.31
C PRO A 42 13.47 -5.06 -15.88
N PRO A 43 12.27 -4.74 -15.35
CA PRO A 43 12.11 -4.19 -14.01
C PRO A 43 12.79 -5.14 -13.04
N ASN A 44 13.88 -4.68 -12.43
CA ASN A 44 14.65 -5.48 -11.49
C ASN A 44 13.75 -5.67 -10.24
N PRO A 45 13.24 -6.89 -9.96
CA PRO A 45 12.33 -7.13 -8.84
C PRO A 45 13.01 -6.89 -7.46
N GLY A 46 14.31 -6.59 -7.44
CA GLY A 46 15.07 -6.22 -6.25
C GLY A 46 15.17 -4.72 -5.95
N ARG A 47 14.63 -3.81 -6.78
CA ARG A 47 14.76 -2.35 -6.55
C ARG A 47 13.54 -1.68 -5.91
N GLU A 48 12.37 -2.30 -5.95
CA GLU A 48 11.14 -1.75 -5.35
C GLU A 48 11.18 -1.72 -3.80
N GLY A 49 12.19 -2.33 -3.19
CA GLY A 49 12.48 -2.24 -1.75
C GLY A 49 13.66 -1.33 -1.38
N ARG A 50 14.30 -0.64 -2.34
CA ARG A 50 15.48 0.18 -2.04
C ARG A 50 15.06 1.53 -1.45
N PRO A 51 15.61 1.96 -0.29
CA PRO A 51 15.40 3.32 0.20
C PRO A 51 15.86 4.31 -0.87
N GLY A 52 14.89 5.00 -1.49
CA GLY A 52 15.14 5.92 -2.60
C GLY A 52 14.21 5.72 -3.81
N ALA A 53 13.62 4.54 -4.03
CA ALA A 53 12.85 4.26 -5.25
C ALA A 53 11.64 5.21 -5.45
N PHE A 54 10.91 5.54 -4.37
CA PHE A 54 9.83 6.53 -4.43
C PHE A 54 10.35 7.94 -4.72
N ALA A 55 11.47 8.33 -4.11
CA ALA A 55 12.07 9.65 -4.32
C ALA A 55 12.56 9.81 -5.75
N GLU A 56 13.25 8.81 -6.28
CA GLU A 56 13.72 8.75 -7.66
C GLU A 56 12.55 8.79 -8.66
N HIS A 57 11.48 8.03 -8.39
CA HIS A 57 10.31 8.02 -9.26
C HIS A 57 9.62 9.39 -9.32
N MET A 58 9.40 10.01 -8.16
CA MET A 58 8.75 11.32 -8.06
C MET A 58 9.63 12.44 -8.63
N GLU A 59 10.94 12.40 -8.37
CA GLU A 59 11.89 13.35 -8.95
C GLU A 59 11.92 13.24 -10.49
N ALA A 60 11.91 12.02 -11.03
CA ALA A 60 11.85 11.78 -12.48
C ALA A 60 10.52 12.25 -13.10
N ALA A 61 9.41 12.17 -12.37
CA ALA A 61 8.11 12.66 -12.83
C ALA A 61 8.02 14.19 -12.79
N ILE A 62 8.60 14.84 -11.78
CA ILE A 62 8.62 16.30 -11.64
C ILE A 62 9.61 16.93 -12.63
N ALA A 63 10.72 16.26 -12.90
CA ALA A 63 11.81 16.74 -13.75
C ALA A 63 12.30 18.17 -13.38
N PRO A 64 12.98 18.34 -12.22
CA PRO A 64 13.48 19.64 -11.78
C PRO A 64 14.43 20.28 -12.81
N MET A 65 14.27 21.58 -13.01
CA MET A 65 14.97 22.37 -14.04
C MET A 65 16.44 22.62 -13.68
N ASP A 66 16.75 22.75 -12.40
CA ASP A 66 18.10 23.01 -11.90
C ASP A 66 18.42 22.24 -10.60
N SER A 67 19.67 22.33 -10.14
CA SER A 67 20.15 21.63 -8.94
C SER A 67 19.56 22.17 -7.64
N ALA A 68 19.23 23.47 -7.58
CA ALA A 68 18.64 24.09 -6.40
C ALA A 68 17.19 23.61 -6.22
N GLN A 69 16.41 23.62 -7.30
CA GLN A 69 15.05 23.08 -7.34
C GLN A 69 15.06 21.58 -7.07
N ARG A 70 15.99 20.82 -7.67
CA ARG A 70 16.13 19.38 -7.40
C ARG A 70 16.29 19.09 -5.91
N SER A 71 17.20 19.82 -5.25
CA SER A 71 17.49 19.62 -3.83
C SER A 71 16.27 19.96 -2.95
N ALA A 72 15.56 21.05 -3.29
CA ALA A 72 14.33 21.44 -2.60
C ALA A 72 13.20 20.41 -2.77
N VAL A 73 12.98 19.95 -4.00
CA VAL A 73 11.96 18.94 -4.33
C VAL A 73 12.26 17.62 -3.62
N ARG A 74 13.53 17.18 -3.65
CA ARG A 74 13.95 15.94 -3.00
C ARG A 74 13.69 15.93 -1.50
N LEU A 75 13.97 17.03 -0.80
CA LEU A 75 13.71 17.17 0.63
C LEU A 75 12.23 16.97 0.97
N VAL A 76 11.32 17.54 0.16
CA VAL A 76 9.88 17.39 0.33
C VAL A 76 9.44 15.95 0.09
N ILE A 77 9.95 15.32 -0.98
CA ILE A 77 9.61 13.94 -1.31
C ILE A 77 10.09 12.98 -0.23
N GLU A 78 11.32 13.13 0.26
CA GLU A 78 11.89 12.25 1.30
C GLU A 78 11.13 12.38 2.63
N ARG A 79 10.75 13.60 3.03
CA ARG A 79 9.90 13.83 4.20
C ARG A 79 8.54 13.15 4.05
N THR A 80 7.94 13.25 2.86
CA THR A 80 6.66 12.61 2.56
C THR A 80 6.78 11.09 2.57
N ALA A 81 7.86 10.54 2.01
CA ALA A 81 8.14 9.11 2.02
C ALA A 81 8.31 8.56 3.44
N ALA A 82 9.02 9.30 4.31
CA ALA A 82 9.14 8.96 5.73
C ALA A 82 7.78 8.93 6.42
N ARG A 83 6.94 9.97 6.20
CA ARG A 83 5.58 10.02 6.76
C ARG A 83 4.71 8.86 6.28
N ASN A 84 4.75 8.53 4.99
CA ASN A 84 4.00 7.42 4.42
C ASN A 84 4.43 6.08 5.01
N ARG A 85 5.73 5.87 5.24
CA ARG A 85 6.22 4.64 5.90
C ARG A 85 5.64 4.49 7.31
N MET A 86 5.64 5.56 8.11
CA MET A 86 5.03 5.52 9.45
C MET A 86 3.53 5.22 9.39
N LEU A 87 2.80 5.82 8.47
CA LEU A 87 1.36 5.56 8.31
C LEU A 87 1.08 4.11 7.92
N ILE A 88 1.89 3.54 7.03
CA ILE A 88 1.75 2.15 6.60
C ILE A 88 2.09 1.20 7.76
N GLU A 89 3.10 1.51 8.55
CA GLU A 89 3.44 0.74 9.75
C GLU A 89 2.29 0.76 10.77
N GLN A 90 1.74 1.94 11.07
CA GLN A 90 0.57 2.08 11.95
C GLN A 90 -0.65 1.34 11.40
N LEU A 91 -0.88 1.39 10.09
CA LEU A 91 -1.98 0.67 9.46
C LEU A 91 -1.78 -0.84 9.57
N ASN A 92 -0.56 -1.35 9.34
CA ASN A 92 -0.27 -2.77 9.48
C ASN A 92 -0.41 -3.27 10.93
N GLN A 93 -0.21 -2.40 11.92
CA GLN A 93 -0.43 -2.74 13.33
C GLN A 93 -1.94 -2.76 13.70
N THR A 94 -2.74 -1.87 13.11
CA THR A 94 -4.15 -1.65 13.51
C THR A 94 -5.17 -2.40 12.65
N LEU A 95 -4.85 -2.67 11.39
CA LEU A 95 -5.73 -3.34 10.44
C LEU A 95 -6.10 -4.77 10.85
N PRO A 96 -5.18 -5.63 11.35
CA PRO A 96 -5.53 -6.99 11.76
C PRO A 96 -6.59 -7.01 12.87
N ALA A 97 -6.44 -6.17 13.89
CA ALA A 97 -7.39 -6.07 15.00
C ALA A 97 -8.77 -5.55 14.54
N SER A 98 -8.78 -4.60 13.61
CA SER A 98 -10.02 -4.08 13.02
C SER A 98 -10.75 -5.16 12.21
N VAL A 99 -10.01 -5.92 11.40
CA VAL A 99 -10.57 -7.03 10.61
C VAL A 99 -11.08 -8.16 11.51
N ASP A 100 -10.37 -8.46 12.59
CA ASP A 100 -10.79 -9.47 13.55
C ASP A 100 -12.08 -9.06 14.29
N SER A 101 -12.15 -7.79 14.71
CA SER A 101 -13.36 -7.23 15.33
C SER A 101 -14.57 -7.34 14.42
N MET A 102 -14.41 -7.00 13.12
CA MET A 102 -15.45 -7.15 12.11
C MET A 102 -15.89 -8.63 11.95
N ARG A 103 -14.95 -9.58 11.98
CA ARG A 103 -15.28 -11.02 11.89
C ARG A 103 -16.14 -11.47 13.06
N VAL A 104 -15.78 -11.08 14.28
CA VAL A 104 -16.52 -11.41 15.50
C VAL A 104 -17.92 -10.80 15.47
N GLU A 105 -18.04 -9.54 15.05
CA GLU A 105 -19.32 -8.83 14.98
C GLU A 105 -20.27 -9.44 13.94
N LEU A 106 -19.73 -9.90 12.80
CA LEU A 106 -20.52 -10.53 11.73
C LEU A 106 -20.83 -12.00 11.98
N ALA A 107 -20.03 -12.72 12.77
CA ALA A 107 -20.18 -14.16 13.01
C ALA A 107 -21.62 -14.65 13.34
N PRO A 108 -22.41 -13.97 14.21
CA PRO A 108 -23.78 -14.41 14.51
C PRO A 108 -24.78 -14.16 13.38
N MET A 109 -24.45 -13.31 12.40
CA MET A 109 -25.33 -12.96 11.27
C MET A 109 -25.09 -13.83 10.03
N LEU A 110 -24.03 -14.63 10.04
CA LEU A 110 -23.59 -15.40 8.89
C LEU A 110 -23.92 -16.89 9.05
N ARG A 111 -24.34 -17.52 7.95
CA ARG A 111 -24.38 -18.98 7.82
C ARG A 111 -22.95 -19.53 7.70
N GLU A 112 -22.79 -20.83 7.93
CA GLU A 112 -21.47 -21.49 7.93
C GLU A 112 -20.71 -21.29 6.61
N ASP A 113 -21.39 -21.46 5.48
CA ASP A 113 -20.81 -21.26 4.14
C ASP A 113 -20.41 -19.80 3.87
N GLN A 114 -21.01 -18.84 4.58
CA GLN A 114 -20.66 -17.42 4.48
C GLN A 114 -19.48 -17.09 5.38
N ARG A 115 -19.40 -17.71 6.57
CA ARG A 115 -18.25 -17.59 7.45
C ARG A 115 -16.98 -18.10 6.77
N GLU A 116 -17.04 -19.29 6.17
CA GLU A 116 -15.88 -19.86 5.48
C GLU A 116 -15.39 -18.98 4.32
N ARG A 117 -16.31 -18.41 3.53
CA ARG A 117 -15.95 -17.47 2.46
C ARG A 117 -15.33 -16.18 3.01
N LEU A 118 -15.82 -15.67 4.14
CA LEU A 118 -15.23 -14.51 4.82
C LEU A 118 -13.81 -14.81 5.30
N GLU A 119 -13.59 -15.98 5.90
CA GLU A 119 -12.25 -16.43 6.33
C GLU A 119 -11.26 -16.49 5.17
N GLN A 120 -11.67 -17.11 4.05
CA GLN A 120 -10.83 -17.20 2.86
C GLN A 120 -10.55 -15.81 2.25
N ALA A 121 -11.53 -14.90 2.29
CA ALA A 121 -11.34 -13.53 1.80
C ALA A 121 -10.34 -12.76 2.68
N VAL A 122 -10.45 -12.87 4.01
CA VAL A 122 -9.56 -12.22 4.96
C VAL A 122 -8.14 -12.80 4.87
N ALA A 123 -7.98 -14.11 4.76
CA ALA A 123 -6.68 -14.76 4.63
C ALA A 123 -5.92 -14.34 3.35
N ARG A 124 -6.63 -13.87 2.33
CA ARG A 124 -6.05 -13.36 1.07
C ARG A 124 -5.73 -11.87 1.12
N LEU A 125 -6.08 -11.15 2.18
CA LEU A 125 -5.76 -9.73 2.29
C LEU A 125 -4.23 -9.57 2.39
N PRO A 126 -3.58 -8.91 1.42
CA PRO A 126 -2.16 -8.65 1.52
C PRO A 126 -1.91 -7.66 2.66
N ALA A 127 -0.82 -7.85 3.40
CA ALA A 127 -0.31 -6.78 4.26
C ALA A 127 -0.09 -5.52 3.40
N VAL A 128 -0.39 -4.34 3.96
CA VAL A 128 -0.16 -3.09 3.25
C VAL A 128 1.35 -2.91 3.11
N ARG A 129 1.88 -3.27 1.96
CA ARG A 129 3.33 -3.28 1.73
C ARG A 129 3.79 -1.84 1.55
N GLY A 130 4.60 -1.35 2.49
CA GLY A 130 5.23 -0.05 2.38
C GLY A 130 6.31 -0.02 1.28
N PRO A 131 6.66 1.17 0.75
CA PRO A 131 7.73 1.38 -0.26
C PRO A 131 9.16 1.14 0.29
N GLY A 132 9.32 0.14 1.14
CA GLY A 132 10.59 -0.29 1.75
C GLY A 132 10.48 -1.64 2.47
N GLY A 133 9.35 -2.35 2.32
CA GLY A 133 9.18 -3.69 2.87
C GLY A 133 9.97 -4.71 2.05
N ALA A 134 11.28 -4.79 2.27
CA ALA A 134 12.07 -5.96 1.92
C ALA A 134 11.48 -7.17 2.67
N GLY A 135 11.45 -8.33 2.00
CA GLY A 135 10.85 -9.55 2.51
C GLY A 135 11.30 -9.86 3.93
N GLY A 136 10.32 -9.97 4.83
CA GLY A 136 10.48 -10.65 6.10
C GLY A 136 10.86 -12.10 5.81
N ARG A 137 12.16 -12.34 5.78
CA ARG A 137 12.76 -13.67 5.89
C ARG A 137 12.20 -14.25 7.18
N GLY A 138 11.44 -15.34 7.07
CA GLY A 138 10.93 -16.08 8.23
C GLY A 138 12.08 -16.46 9.17
N PRO A 139 11.76 -16.74 10.45
CA PRO A 139 12.76 -17.10 11.45
C PRO A 139 13.59 -18.29 10.97
N PRO A 140 14.91 -18.32 11.23
CA PRO A 140 15.78 -19.42 10.81
C PRO A 140 15.39 -20.68 11.58
N GLY A 141 14.54 -21.51 10.97
CA GLY A 141 14.23 -22.85 11.42
C GLY A 141 15.43 -23.77 11.21
N GLU A 142 15.97 -24.20 12.35
CA GLU A 142 16.82 -25.36 12.62
C GLU A 142 16.95 -26.37 11.47
N ARG A 143 18.17 -26.52 10.94
CA ARG A 143 18.56 -27.76 10.25
C ARG A 143 19.16 -28.71 11.30
N PRO A 144 18.69 -29.97 11.41
CA PRO A 144 19.34 -30.95 12.26
C PRO A 144 20.70 -31.37 11.67
N PRO A 145 21.70 -31.73 12.50
CA PRO A 145 23.00 -32.19 12.02
C PRO A 145 22.92 -33.62 11.44
N PRO A 146 23.76 -33.97 10.45
CA PRO A 146 24.01 -35.36 10.06
C PRO A 146 24.87 -36.11 11.09
#